data_AF-A0A3C0DSI5-F1
#
_entry.id   AF-A0A3C0DSI5-F1
#
_cell.length_a   1.000
_cell.length_b   1.000
_cell.length_c   1.000
_cell.angle_alpha   90.00
_cell.angle_beta   90.00
_cell.angle_gamma   90.00
#
_symmetry.space_group_name_H-M   'P 1'
#
loop_
_entity.id
_entity.type
_entity.pdbx_description
1 polymer ?
#
loop_
_entity_poly.entity_id
_entity_poly.type
_entity_poly.pdbx_seq_one_letter_code
_entity_poly.pdbx_strand_id
1 'polypeptide(L)' 'FELFANELLHENESGALQVIKGLDEFREHLGGDLTITLLRELGQGFEVHEMNIPIVVDAIYELRNRQANREQSVIPARA' A
#
# COMPACT_ATOMS: atom_id res chain seq x y z
N PHE A 1 -2.31 7.63 -14.00
CA PHE A 1 -2.44 6.82 -12.79
C PHE A 1 -1.32 7.24 -11.85
N GLU A 2 -1.67 7.64 -10.63
CA GLU A 2 -0.71 8.00 -9.57
C GLU A 2 -0.25 6.70 -8.89
N LEU A 3 1.05 6.58 -8.62
CA LEU A 3 1.61 5.35 -8.06
C LEU A 3 1.47 5.32 -6.54
N PHE A 4 1.41 6.48 -5.91
CA PHE A 4 1.40 6.65 -4.46
C PHE A 4 0.35 7.68 -4.06
N ALA A 5 -0.45 7.31 -3.05
CA ALA A 5 -1.47 8.17 -2.43
C ALA A 5 -0.96 8.68 -1.08
N ASN A 6 -1.06 9.99 -0.83
CA ASN A 6 -0.55 10.61 0.41
C ASN A 6 -1.25 10.09 1.67
N GLU A 7 -2.50 9.64 1.52
CA GLU A 7 -3.32 9.05 2.56
C GLU A 7 -2.70 7.78 3.17
N LEU A 8 -1.80 7.10 2.45
CA LEU A 8 -1.05 5.96 2.97
C LEU A 8 -0.12 6.33 4.13
N LEU A 9 0.21 7.61 4.30
CA LEU A 9 1.02 8.14 5.41
C LEU A 9 0.18 8.83 6.49
N HIS A 10 -1.16 8.80 6.39
CA HIS A 10 -1.97 9.35 7.47
C HIS A 10 -1.77 8.54 8.74
N GLU A 11 -1.40 9.23 9.81
CA GLU A 11 -1.24 8.67 11.15
C GLU A 11 -2.41 9.08 12.03
N ASN A 12 -2.70 8.25 13.04
CA ASN A 12 -3.60 8.63 14.13
C ASN A 12 -2.84 9.43 15.21
N GLU A 13 -3.55 9.81 16.27
CA GLU A 13 -2.99 10.58 17.39
C GLU A 13 -1.80 9.88 18.09
N SER A 14 -1.69 8.56 17.95
CA SER A 14 -0.60 7.74 18.51
C SER A 14 0.59 7.57 17.56
N GLY A 15 0.56 8.17 16.35
CA GLY A 15 1.59 8.00 15.32
C GLY A 15 1.51 6.68 14.54
N ALA A 16 0.41 5.92 14.66
CA ALA A 16 0.23 4.68 13.91
C ALA A 16 -0.51 4.95 12.59
N LEU A 17 -0.06 4.31 11.50
CA LEU A 17 -0.65 4.44 10.18
C LEU A 17 -2.13 4.01 10.18
N GLN A 18 -3.02 4.89 9.74
CA GLN A 18 -4.46 4.67 9.71
C GLN A 18 -4.85 3.50 8.78
N VAL A 19 -4.13 3.30 7.67
CA VAL A 19 -4.37 2.18 6.75
C VAL A 19 -4.19 0.82 7.42
N ILE A 20 -3.25 0.71 8.36
CA ILE A 20 -3.02 -0.54 9.12
C ILE A 20 -4.19 -0.81 10.06
N LYS A 21 -4.69 0.24 10.73
CA LYS A 21 -5.88 0.14 11.56
C LYS A 21 -7.11 -0.27 10.73
N GLY A 22 -7.27 0.33 9.56
CA GLY A 22 -8.37 0.00 8.65
C GLY A 22 -8.34 -1.45 8.16
N LEU A 23 -7.15 -2.04 7.96
CA LEU A 23 -7.02 -3.46 7.63
C LEU A 23 -7.48 -4.37 8.77
N ASP A 24 -7.16 -4.02 10.02
CA ASP A 24 -7.57 -4.81 11.18
C ASP A 24 -9.09 -4.66 11.43
N GLU A 25 -9.62 -3.45 11.32
CA GLU A 25 -11.07 -3.20 11.36
C GLU A 25 -11.78 -4.02 10.26
N PHE A 26 -11.27 -4.00 9.03
CA PHE A 26 -11.85 -4.77 7.92
C PHE A 26 -11.84 -6.29 8.19
N ARG A 27 -10.76 -6.81 8.78
CA ARG A 27 -10.67 -8.21 9.23
C ARG A 27 -11.73 -8.54 10.27
N GLU A 28 -11.96 -7.68 11.27
CA GLU A 28 -13.00 -7.87 12.29
C GLU A 28 -14.40 -7.90 11.66
N HIS A 29 -14.67 -7.05 10.66
CA HIS A 29 -15.95 -7.02 9.96
C HIS A 29 -16.22 -8.28 9.13
N LEU A 30 -15.19 -8.97 8.65
CA LEU A 30 -15.33 -10.24 7.93
C LEU A 30 -15.57 -11.45 8.86
N GLY A 31 -15.57 -11.24 10.17
CA GLY A 31 -15.76 -12.31 11.15
C GLY A 31 -14.48 -13.03 11.53
N GLY A 32 -13.30 -12.44 11.26
CA GLY A 32 -12.01 -12.88 11.82
C GLY A 32 -10.91 -13.10 10.80
N ASP A 33 -11.25 -13.56 9.59
CA ASP A 33 -10.29 -13.83 8.52
C ASP A 33 -10.29 -12.69 7.50
N LEU A 34 -9.10 -12.13 7.26
CA LEU A 34 -8.90 -11.23 6.14
C LEU A 34 -9.02 -12.06 4.86
N THR A 35 -9.55 -11.50 3.79
CA THR A 35 -9.51 -12.15 2.47
C THR A 35 -9.12 -11.09 1.46
N ILE A 36 -7.83 -11.06 1.14
CA ILE A 36 -7.25 -10.15 0.16
C ILE A 36 -6.63 -10.97 -0.96
N THR A 37 -7.09 -10.72 -2.18
CA THR A 37 -6.46 -11.27 -3.38
C THR A 37 -5.16 -10.52 -3.68
N LEU A 38 -4.03 -11.21 -3.60
CA LEU A 38 -2.73 -10.73 -4.07
C LEU A 38 -2.37 -11.40 -5.40
N LEU A 39 -1.52 -10.76 -6.20
CA LEU A 39 -1.05 -11.34 -7.46
C LEU A 39 0.29 -12.05 -7.24
N ARG A 40 0.36 -13.31 -7.67
CA ARG A 40 1.63 -14.07 -7.80
C ARG A 40 2.27 -13.79 -9.15
N GLU A 41 1.47 -13.77 -10.20
CA GLU A 41 1.85 -13.50 -11.59
C GLU A 41 0.71 -12.80 -12.32
N LEU A 42 0.95 -12.38 -13.57
CA LEU A 42 -0.10 -11.81 -14.42
C LEU A 42 -1.23 -12.83 -14.63
N GLY A 43 -2.44 -12.45 -14.26
CA GLY A 43 -3.62 -13.32 -14.33
C GLY A 43 -3.68 -14.41 -13.26
N GLN A 44 -2.75 -14.44 -12.30
CA GLN A 44 -2.71 -15.45 -11.23
C GLN A 44 -2.79 -14.78 -9.85
N GLY A 45 -3.99 -14.80 -9.26
CA GLY A 45 -4.24 -14.35 -7.90
C GLY A 45 -4.12 -15.48 -6.87
N PHE A 46 -3.85 -15.11 -5.62
CA PHE A 46 -3.98 -15.99 -4.45
C PHE A 46 -4.52 -15.18 -3.26
N GLU A 47 -5.27 -15.84 -2.39
CA GLU A 47 -5.83 -15.21 -1.20
C GLU A 47 -4.82 -15.24 -0.04
N VAL A 48 -4.72 -14.14 0.69
CA VAL A 48 -4.04 -14.08 1.98
C VAL A 48 -5.04 -13.76 3.09
N HIS A 49 -4.82 -14.40 4.23
CA HIS A 49 -5.67 -14.27 5.41
C HIS A 49 -5.07 -13.42 6.53
N GLU A 50 -3.81 -13.06 6.39
CA GLU A 50 -3.09 -12.17 7.30
C GLU A 50 -2.10 -11.32 6.50
N MET A 51 -1.87 -10.10 6.95
CA MET A 51 -0.87 -9.20 6.36
C MET A 51 0.33 -9.07 7.30
N ASN A 52 1.53 -9.21 6.76
CA ASN A 52 2.75 -8.88 7.50
C ASN A 52 2.92 -7.37 7.53
N ILE A 53 2.59 -6.75 8.67
CA ILE A 53 2.58 -5.29 8.82
C ILE A 53 3.93 -4.63 8.49
N PRO A 54 5.10 -5.12 8.96
CA PRO A 54 6.39 -4.61 8.52
C PRO A 54 6.55 -4.55 6.99
N ILE A 55 6.16 -5.61 6.27
CA ILE A 55 6.24 -5.64 4.79
C ILE A 55 5.29 -4.61 4.15
N VAL A 56 4.09 -4.42 4.71
CA VAL A 56 3.14 -3.40 4.23
C VAL A 56 3.73 -2.00 4.39
N VAL A 57 4.34 -1.70 5.53
CA VAL A 57 5.00 -0.41 5.78
C VAL A 57 6.14 -0.18 4.79
N ASP A 58 7.00 -1.19 4.59
CA ASP A 58 8.09 -1.12 3.62
C ASP A 58 7.56 -0.84 2.21
N ALA A 59 6.47 -1.52 1.80
CA ALA A 59 5.84 -1.31 0.50
C ALA A 59 5.27 0.11 0.33
N ILE A 60 4.69 0.72 1.38
CA ILE A 60 4.21 2.11 1.34
C ILE A 60 5.36 3.07 1.02
N TYR A 61 6.50 2.92 1.70
CA TYR A 61 7.68 3.75 1.46
C TYR A 61 8.33 3.48 0.10
N GLU A 62 8.29 2.22 -0.36
CA GLU A 62 8.76 1.81 -1.68
C GLU A 62 7.98 2.53 -2.79
N LEU A 63 6.64 2.52 -2.71
CA LEU A 63 5.76 3.22 -3.65
C LEU A 63 6.02 4.74 -3.66
N ARG A 64 6.20 5.35 -2.49
CA ARG A 64 6.55 6.77 -2.37
C ARG A 64 7.85 7.09 -3.10
N ASN A 65 8.87 6.28 -2.88
CA ASN A 65 10.19 6.48 -3.49
C ASN A 65 10.12 6.29 -5.02
N ARG A 66 9.36 5.32 -5.51
CA ARG A 66 9.15 5.14 -6.96
C ARG A 66 8.42 6.31 -7.60
N GLN A 67 7.43 6.90 -6.94
CA GLN A 67 6.74 8.10 -7.44
C GLN A 67 7.71 9.27 -7.57
N ALA A 68 8.50 9.53 -6.53
CA ALA A 68 9.51 10.59 -6.55
C ALA A 68 10.56 10.39 -7.67
N ASN A 69 10.99 9.14 -7.92
CA ASN A 69 11.93 8.84 -9.00
C ASN A 69 11.32 9.01 -10.39
N ARG A 70 10.02 8.74 -10.56
CA ARG A 70 9.31 8.99 -11.82
C ARG A 70 9.30 10.47 -12.18
N GLU A 71 9.05 11.33 -11.19
CA GLU A 71 9.01 12.78 -11.37
C GLU A 71 10.39 13.34 -11.79
N GLN A 72 11.48 12.75 -11.29
CA GLN A 72 12.86 13.17 -11.63
C GLN A 72 13.31 12.75 -13.04
N SER A 73 12.72 11.68 -13.60
CA SER A 73 13.10 11.17 -14.93
C SER A 73 12.43 11.91 -16.09
N VAL A 74 11.53 12.86 -15.82
CA VAL A 74 10.87 13.66 -16.87
C VAL A 74 11.83 14.76 -17.33
N ILE A 75 12.72 14.44 -18.26
CA ILE A 75 13.52 15.45 -18.97
C ILE A 75 12.56 16.27 -19.84
N PRO A 76 12.47 17.61 -19.70
CA PRO A 76 11.66 18.41 -20.61
C PRO A 76 12.26 18.29 -22.02
N ALA A 77 11.46 17.82 -22.97
CA ALA A 77 11.79 17.90 -24.39
C ALA A 77 12.00 19.38 -24.72
N ARG A 78 13.26 19.79 -24.92
CA ARG A 78 13.60 21.13 -25.38
C ARG A 78 13.07 21.30 -26.81
N ALA A 79 12.21 22.30 -27.00
CA ALA A 79 11.75 22.79 -28.30
C ALA A 79 12.85 23.56 -29.03
#